data_AF-A0A5D0UQ54-F1
#
_entry.id   AF-A0A5D0UQ54-F1
#
_cell.length_a   1.000
_cell.length_b   1.000
_cell.length_c   1.000
_cell.angle_alpha   90.00
_cell.angle_beta   90.00
_cell.angle_gamma   90.00
#
_symmetry.space_group_name_H-M   'P 1'
#
loop_
_entity.id
_entity.type
_entity.pdbx_description
1 polymer ?
#
loop_
_entity_poly.entity_id
_entity_poly.type
_entity_poly.pdbx_seq_one_letter_code
_entity_poly.pdbx_strand_id
1 'polypeptide(L)'
;MTSSNNTRPAQPERAGRDPRSAADTYQVGNRVALEHTSDPHTRLRPGDEGTVRRYDADQRVLDVEWDSGSRLSMLLGEGDRVRRLRQAGWQRVLDALREAGAEAGRNAAEWWAQDTIGGRARGDVAATAREVLTEIEAATGRDIDGLPVSDRDDVASGRARYAEHAPPGAPEWEDLTGAQRDQARWAWCDGFDGTVEVGAARQCRIVLHPDGDDRDLRHVYPERVRLGGPGVFAGDWAWAPNGAGEMRIPVGFVGTLVDTWNGWAVFICTREVAEAIVADQQTARDRYRLQLAAEGVTGERLDRIVDESMGRLWFDGDVIVADETRVHDDPDAIERITPDADGRYVVMGRAWTWLPVHPYDCDRIAGHIPDPPSAA
;
A
#
# COMPACT_ATOMS: atom_id res chain seq x y z
N MET A 1 -96.02 -8.95 -19.68
CA MET A 1 -95.20 -8.59 -20.86
C MET A 1 -93.83 -9.19 -20.66
N THR A 2 -93.40 -9.97 -21.66
CA THR A 2 -92.05 -10.51 -21.93
C THR A 2 -91.37 -11.32 -20.82
N SER A 3 -91.51 -12.66 -20.85
CA SER A 3 -90.65 -13.65 -21.56
C SER A 3 -89.41 -13.98 -20.72
N SER A 4 -89.35 -15.15 -20.04
CA SER A 4 -88.96 -16.47 -20.57
C SER A 4 -87.57 -16.40 -21.21
N ASN A 5 -86.55 -17.17 -20.86
CA ASN A 5 -86.39 -18.56 -20.44
C ASN A 5 -84.88 -18.72 -20.11
N ASN A 6 -84.29 -19.78 -19.56
CA ASN A 6 -84.64 -20.98 -18.83
C ASN A 6 -83.31 -21.77 -18.73
N THR A 7 -83.19 -22.65 -17.74
CA THR A 7 -82.33 -23.87 -17.74
C THR A 7 -80.89 -23.80 -17.18
N ARG A 8 -80.79 -24.06 -15.86
CA ARG A 8 -80.14 -25.21 -15.15
C ARG A 8 -78.62 -25.51 -15.31
N PRO A 9 -77.99 -26.28 -14.38
CA PRO A 9 -76.92 -25.80 -13.53
C PRO A 9 -75.58 -26.56 -13.69
N ALA A 10 -74.49 -26.00 -13.18
CA ALA A 10 -73.28 -26.77 -12.88
C ALA A 10 -72.53 -26.17 -11.67
N GLN A 11 -72.34 -26.98 -10.63
CA GLN A 11 -71.23 -26.88 -9.67
C GLN A 11 -70.09 -27.81 -10.17
N PRO A 12 -68.88 -27.77 -9.60
CA PRO A 12 -68.09 -26.64 -9.11
C PRO A 12 -66.63 -26.70 -9.64
N GLU A 13 -65.96 -25.58 -9.92
CA GLU A 13 -64.52 -25.59 -10.21
C GLU A 13 -63.72 -24.73 -9.22
N ARG A 14 -62.87 -25.42 -8.46
CA ARG A 14 -61.68 -24.88 -7.80
C ARG A 14 -60.53 -24.89 -8.80
N ALA A 15 -60.00 -23.73 -9.17
CA ALA A 15 -58.61 -23.42 -9.57
C ALA A 15 -58.59 -21.94 -9.99
N GLY A 16 -57.55 -21.14 -9.81
CA GLY A 16 -56.18 -21.44 -9.47
C GLY A 16 -55.56 -20.33 -8.61
N ARG A 17 -54.69 -20.79 -7.72
CA ARG A 17 -53.65 -19.99 -7.09
C ARG A 17 -52.61 -19.71 -8.17
N ASP A 18 -52.29 -18.45 -8.39
CA ASP A 18 -51.26 -18.01 -9.33
C ASP A 18 -49.92 -17.90 -8.59
N PRO A 19 -48.90 -18.73 -8.86
CA PRO A 19 -47.55 -18.48 -8.39
C PRO A 19 -46.67 -18.10 -9.58
N ARG A 20 -46.22 -16.84 -9.58
CA ARG A 20 -44.89 -16.39 -10.01
C ARG A 20 -44.17 -17.38 -10.95
N SER A 21 -44.20 -17.07 -12.25
CA SER A 21 -43.53 -17.76 -13.34
C SER A 21 -42.19 -18.42 -12.95
N ALA A 22 -42.07 -19.72 -13.23
CA ALA A 22 -40.93 -20.60 -12.98
C ALA A 22 -39.64 -20.30 -13.79
N ALA A 23 -39.48 -19.06 -14.29
CA ALA A 23 -38.36 -18.66 -15.15
C ALA A 23 -37.05 -18.30 -14.39
N ASP A 24 -37.05 -18.30 -13.05
CA ASP A 24 -35.92 -17.84 -12.21
C ASP A 24 -35.06 -18.95 -11.56
N THR A 25 -35.23 -20.22 -11.95
CA THR A 25 -34.73 -21.34 -11.13
C THR A 25 -33.20 -21.51 -11.16
N TYR A 26 -32.57 -21.45 -12.34
CA TYR A 26 -31.11 -21.61 -12.50
C TYR A 26 -30.54 -20.64 -13.55
N GLN A 27 -29.48 -19.92 -13.19
CA GLN A 27 -28.74 -19.01 -14.07
C GLN A 27 -27.32 -19.52 -14.33
N VAL A 28 -26.74 -19.13 -15.46
CA VAL A 28 -25.32 -19.40 -15.78
C VAL A 28 -24.43 -18.88 -14.64
N GLY A 29 -23.44 -19.69 -14.24
CA GLY A 29 -22.55 -19.40 -13.13
C GLY A 29 -23.09 -19.80 -11.76
N ASN A 30 -24.36 -20.19 -11.62
CA ASN A 30 -24.85 -20.71 -10.34
C ASN A 30 -24.12 -21.99 -9.95
N ARG A 31 -23.78 -22.13 -8.67
CA ARG A 31 -23.27 -23.39 -8.12
C ARG A 31 -24.38 -24.32 -7.73
N VAL A 32 -24.17 -25.60 -7.96
CA VAL A 32 -25.10 -26.67 -7.63
C VAL A 32 -24.36 -27.88 -7.06
N ALA A 33 -25.04 -28.66 -6.23
CA ALA A 33 -24.59 -29.98 -5.79
C ALA A 33 -25.59 -31.04 -6.28
N LEU A 34 -25.09 -32.18 -6.75
CA LEU A 34 -25.91 -33.32 -7.15
C LEU A 34 -26.62 -33.90 -5.92
N GLU A 35 -27.93 -34.03 -5.96
CA GLU A 35 -28.69 -34.74 -4.92
C GLU A 35 -29.01 -36.16 -5.36
N HIS A 36 -29.34 -36.33 -6.63
CA HIS A 36 -29.74 -37.61 -7.19
C HIS A 36 -29.62 -37.61 -8.70
N THR A 37 -29.15 -38.73 -9.26
CA THR A 37 -29.28 -39.03 -10.68
C THR A 37 -29.61 -40.50 -10.87
N SER A 38 -30.40 -40.79 -11.90
CA SER A 38 -30.77 -42.15 -12.31
C SER A 38 -29.89 -42.68 -13.44
N ASP A 39 -28.95 -41.88 -13.97
CA ASP A 39 -28.02 -42.29 -15.02
C ASP A 39 -27.03 -43.35 -14.50
N PRO A 40 -27.09 -44.61 -14.96
CA PRO A 40 -26.18 -45.66 -14.49
C PRO A 40 -24.76 -45.55 -15.10
N HIS A 41 -24.55 -44.65 -16.06
CA HIS A 41 -23.29 -44.50 -16.78
C HIS A 41 -22.43 -43.32 -16.30
N THR A 42 -22.94 -42.50 -15.37
CA THR A 42 -22.16 -41.41 -14.77
C THR A 42 -21.29 -41.90 -13.62
N ARG A 43 -20.17 -41.19 -13.40
CA ARG A 43 -19.33 -41.36 -12.20
C ARG A 43 -19.71 -40.40 -11.08
N LEU A 44 -20.63 -39.47 -11.34
CA LEU A 44 -21.05 -38.48 -10.35
C LEU A 44 -21.80 -39.15 -9.20
N ARG A 45 -21.57 -38.65 -7.99
CA ARG A 45 -22.20 -39.12 -6.76
C ARG A 45 -23.01 -37.98 -6.11
N PRO A 46 -24.08 -38.29 -5.37
CA PRO A 46 -24.73 -37.30 -4.52
C PRO A 46 -23.69 -36.58 -3.65
N GLY A 47 -23.70 -35.25 -3.70
CA GLY A 47 -22.71 -34.36 -3.06
C GLY A 47 -21.73 -33.72 -4.04
N ASP A 48 -21.50 -34.31 -5.22
CA ASP A 48 -20.59 -33.73 -6.22
C ASP A 48 -21.10 -32.36 -6.66
N GLU A 49 -20.20 -31.39 -6.78
CA GLU A 49 -20.54 -30.01 -7.10
C GLU A 49 -20.18 -29.62 -8.54
N GLY A 50 -20.87 -28.61 -9.05
CA GLY A 50 -20.62 -28.06 -10.37
C GLY A 50 -21.18 -26.67 -10.57
N THR A 51 -20.83 -26.09 -11.71
CA THR A 51 -21.23 -24.76 -12.14
C THR A 51 -22.20 -24.86 -13.31
N VAL A 52 -23.36 -24.23 -13.19
CA VAL A 52 -24.36 -24.18 -14.26
C VAL A 52 -23.80 -23.43 -15.45
N ARG A 53 -23.77 -24.09 -16.61
CA ARG A 53 -23.40 -23.49 -17.90
C ARG A 53 -24.59 -22.96 -18.67
N ARG A 54 -25.71 -23.67 -18.59
CA ARG A 54 -26.95 -23.34 -19.29
C ARG A 54 -28.12 -24.03 -18.61
N TYR A 55 -29.27 -23.38 -18.61
CA TYR A 55 -30.54 -24.01 -18.24
C TYR A 55 -31.54 -23.83 -19.38
N ASP A 56 -32.11 -24.93 -19.85
CA ASP A 56 -33.21 -24.95 -20.81
C ASP A 56 -34.52 -25.19 -20.05
N ALA A 57 -35.34 -24.16 -19.92
CA ALA A 57 -36.56 -24.21 -19.12
C ALA A 57 -37.65 -25.08 -19.78
N ASP A 58 -37.72 -25.08 -21.10
CA ASP A 58 -38.73 -25.83 -21.87
C ASP A 58 -38.44 -27.34 -21.80
N GLN A 59 -37.18 -27.72 -21.93
CA GLN A 59 -36.74 -29.13 -21.85
C GLN A 59 -36.43 -29.57 -20.41
N ARG A 60 -36.39 -28.64 -19.45
CA ARG A 60 -35.95 -28.87 -18.06
C ARG A 60 -34.58 -29.54 -17.98
N VAL A 61 -33.66 -29.15 -18.86
CA VAL A 61 -32.28 -29.66 -18.92
C VAL A 61 -31.34 -28.62 -18.33
N LEU A 62 -30.49 -29.05 -17.40
CA LEU A 62 -29.48 -28.21 -16.76
C LEU A 62 -28.09 -28.69 -17.14
N ASP A 63 -27.39 -27.93 -17.98
CA ASP A 63 -26.00 -28.23 -18.33
C ASP A 63 -25.08 -27.75 -17.21
N VAL A 64 -24.30 -28.66 -16.65
CA VAL A 64 -23.40 -28.39 -15.53
C VAL A 64 -21.98 -28.80 -15.90
N GLU A 65 -21.03 -27.91 -15.62
CA GLU A 65 -19.62 -28.24 -15.57
C GLU A 65 -19.28 -28.65 -14.14
N TRP A 66 -19.13 -29.95 -13.93
CA TRP A 66 -18.85 -30.54 -12.62
C TRP A 66 -17.37 -30.40 -12.29
N ASP A 67 -17.04 -30.20 -11.02
CA ASP A 67 -15.66 -29.98 -10.57
C ASP A 67 -14.77 -31.22 -10.78
N SER A 68 -15.38 -32.39 -10.94
CA SER A 68 -14.71 -33.63 -11.34
C SER A 68 -14.22 -33.62 -12.80
N GLY A 69 -14.49 -32.56 -13.55
CA GLY A 69 -14.20 -32.43 -14.99
C GLY A 69 -15.29 -33.00 -15.90
N SER A 70 -16.36 -33.57 -15.35
CA SER A 70 -17.53 -34.02 -16.11
C SER A 70 -18.35 -32.85 -16.63
N ARG A 71 -18.98 -33.00 -17.80
CA ARG A 71 -19.89 -32.01 -18.40
C ARG A 71 -21.31 -32.52 -18.56
N LEU A 72 -21.71 -33.43 -17.67
CA LEU A 72 -23.01 -34.09 -17.73
C LEU A 72 -24.15 -33.11 -17.46
N SER A 73 -25.15 -33.12 -18.33
CA SER A 73 -26.42 -32.40 -18.16
C SER A 73 -27.37 -33.17 -17.26
N MET A 74 -28.12 -32.46 -16.42
CA MET A 74 -29.14 -33.03 -15.53
C MET A 74 -30.53 -32.88 -16.14
N LEU A 75 -31.26 -33.98 -16.23
CA LEU A 75 -32.62 -34.04 -16.74
C LEU A 75 -33.63 -33.88 -15.60
N LEU A 76 -33.91 -32.63 -15.21
CA LEU A 76 -34.74 -32.32 -14.05
C LEU A 76 -36.22 -32.72 -14.22
N GLY A 77 -36.65 -32.99 -15.46
CA GLY A 77 -37.96 -33.56 -15.79
C GLY A 77 -38.03 -35.08 -15.63
N GLU A 78 -36.89 -35.78 -15.69
CA GLU A 78 -36.76 -37.25 -15.70
C GLU A 78 -36.25 -37.81 -14.37
N GLY A 79 -36.23 -36.98 -13.31
CA GLY A 79 -35.95 -37.40 -11.94
C GLY A 79 -34.58 -37.03 -11.39
N ASP A 80 -33.67 -36.47 -12.20
CA ASP A 80 -32.42 -35.90 -11.69
C ASP A 80 -32.74 -34.70 -10.77
N ARG A 81 -31.97 -34.58 -9.68
CA ARG A 81 -32.15 -33.52 -8.69
C ARG A 81 -30.82 -32.90 -8.32
N VAL A 82 -30.81 -31.57 -8.29
CA VAL A 82 -29.66 -30.76 -7.86
C VAL A 82 -30.10 -29.68 -6.89
N ARG A 83 -29.26 -29.40 -5.89
CA ARG A 83 -29.45 -28.32 -4.93
C ARG A 83 -28.62 -27.12 -5.33
N ARG A 84 -29.23 -25.94 -5.44
CA ARG A 84 -28.49 -24.70 -5.65
C ARG A 84 -27.67 -24.35 -4.42
N LEU A 85 -26.38 -24.10 -4.60
CA LEU A 85 -25.46 -23.65 -3.56
C LEU A 85 -25.45 -22.12 -3.52
N ARG A 86 -25.57 -21.54 -2.33
CA ARG A 86 -25.57 -20.09 -2.13
C ARG A 86 -24.12 -19.56 -2.15
N GLN A 87 -23.59 -19.24 -3.33
CA GLN A 87 -22.27 -18.60 -3.46
C GLN A 87 -22.17 -17.24 -2.75
N ALA A 88 -23.24 -16.44 -2.74
CA ALA A 88 -23.27 -15.15 -2.04
C ALA A 88 -23.14 -15.29 -0.52
N GLY A 89 -23.46 -16.45 0.05
CA GLY A 89 -23.27 -16.72 1.48
C GLY A 89 -21.81 -17.01 1.82
N TRP A 90 -21.12 -17.81 1.00
CA TRP A 90 -19.74 -18.23 1.30
C TRP A 90 -18.73 -17.10 1.15
N GLN A 91 -18.83 -16.28 0.10
CA GLN A 91 -17.93 -15.12 -0.04
C GLN A 91 -18.07 -14.17 1.14
N ARG A 92 -19.31 -13.94 1.63
CA ARG A 92 -19.56 -13.15 2.83
C ARG A 92 -18.89 -13.73 4.08
N VAL A 93 -18.83 -15.06 4.21
CA VAL A 93 -18.08 -15.71 5.30
C VAL A 93 -16.59 -15.43 5.15
N LEU A 94 -16.02 -15.58 3.95
CA LEU A 94 -14.61 -15.29 3.71
C LEU A 94 -14.26 -13.82 3.96
N ASP A 95 -15.13 -12.89 3.56
CA ASP A 95 -14.93 -11.46 3.79
C ASP A 95 -14.98 -11.12 5.28
N ALA A 96 -15.92 -11.68 6.03
CA ALA A 96 -15.98 -11.52 7.49
C ALA A 96 -14.73 -12.07 8.20
N LEU A 97 -14.23 -13.22 7.74
CA LEU A 97 -13.00 -13.81 8.27
C LEU A 97 -11.76 -12.95 7.95
N ARG A 98 -11.66 -12.41 6.73
CA ARG A 98 -10.61 -11.45 6.36
C ARG A 98 -10.66 -10.20 7.22
N GLU A 99 -11.85 -9.65 7.44
CA GLU A 99 -12.04 -8.44 8.25
C GLU A 99 -11.64 -8.68 9.71
N ALA A 100 -12.04 -9.81 10.29
CA ALA A 100 -11.63 -10.20 11.64
C ALA A 100 -10.12 -10.45 11.73
N GLY A 101 -9.54 -11.12 10.73
CA GLY A 101 -8.09 -11.29 10.61
C GLY A 101 -7.37 -9.95 10.56
N ALA A 102 -7.87 -9.01 9.75
CA ALA A 102 -7.33 -7.66 9.65
C ALA A 102 -7.41 -6.88 10.96
N GLU A 103 -8.49 -7.02 11.74
CA GLU A 103 -8.58 -6.42 13.07
C GLU A 103 -7.53 -6.99 14.03
N ALA A 104 -7.39 -8.32 14.08
CA ALA A 104 -6.35 -8.96 14.87
C ALA A 104 -4.95 -8.54 14.41
N GLY A 105 -4.73 -8.40 13.11
CA GLY A 105 -3.47 -7.94 12.51
C GLY A 105 -3.12 -6.50 12.90
N ARG A 106 -4.09 -5.57 12.92
CA ARG A 106 -3.86 -4.20 13.41
C ARG A 106 -3.38 -4.19 14.84
N ASN A 107 -4.07 -4.94 15.72
CA ASN A 107 -3.68 -5.03 17.12
C ASN A 107 -2.27 -5.63 17.27
N ALA A 108 -1.97 -6.69 16.51
CA ALA A 108 -0.64 -7.32 16.54
C ALA A 108 0.46 -6.36 16.06
N ALA A 109 0.23 -5.58 15.01
CA ALA A 109 1.16 -4.58 14.51
C ALA A 109 1.42 -3.46 15.54
N GLU A 110 0.40 -2.99 16.24
CA GLU A 110 0.54 -1.98 17.31
C GLU A 110 1.38 -2.50 18.48
N TRP A 111 1.11 -3.74 18.93
CA TRP A 111 1.88 -4.38 19.99
C TRP A 111 3.34 -4.60 19.58
N TRP A 112 3.56 -5.14 18.38
CA TRP A 112 4.90 -5.28 17.81
C TRP A 112 5.62 -3.94 17.75
N ALA A 113 4.95 -2.89 17.28
CA ALA A 113 5.58 -1.57 17.17
C ALA A 113 6.00 -1.04 18.54
N GLN A 114 5.17 -1.23 19.57
CA GLN A 114 5.51 -0.81 20.94
C GLN A 114 6.78 -1.49 21.49
N ASP A 115 6.94 -2.78 21.20
CA ASP A 115 8.03 -3.61 21.73
C ASP A 115 9.31 -3.54 20.89
N THR A 116 9.19 -3.34 19.57
CA THR A 116 10.31 -3.40 18.61
C THR A 116 10.87 -2.03 18.26
N ILE A 117 10.00 -1.05 18.01
CA ILE A 117 10.40 0.30 17.53
C ILE A 117 9.75 1.44 18.35
N GLY A 118 9.16 1.11 19.49
CA GLY A 118 8.40 2.02 20.33
C GLY A 118 9.01 2.19 21.72
N GLY A 119 8.19 2.63 22.68
CA GLY A 119 8.67 3.01 24.01
C GLY A 119 9.26 1.88 24.85
N ARG A 120 9.15 0.61 24.44
CA ARG A 120 9.77 -0.55 25.12
C ARG A 120 10.96 -1.12 24.35
N ALA A 121 11.23 -0.61 23.15
CA ALA A 121 12.35 -1.03 22.34
C ALA A 121 13.68 -0.76 23.05
N ARG A 122 14.68 -1.59 22.75
CA ARG A 122 16.05 -1.44 23.23
C ARG A 122 16.97 -1.34 22.03
N GLY A 123 17.95 -0.44 22.10
CA GLY A 123 18.91 -0.24 21.01
C GLY A 123 18.48 0.87 20.05
N ASP A 124 18.99 0.81 18.83
CA ASP A 124 18.77 1.82 17.79
C ASP A 124 17.46 1.55 17.05
N VAL A 125 16.40 2.19 17.53
CA VAL A 125 15.05 2.11 16.97
C VAL A 125 15.00 2.55 15.50
N ALA A 126 15.77 3.58 15.13
CA ALA A 126 15.77 4.08 13.76
C ALA A 126 16.44 3.07 12.82
N ALA A 127 17.58 2.50 13.20
CA ALA A 127 18.23 1.45 12.42
C ALA A 127 17.30 0.23 12.23
N THR A 128 16.66 -0.25 13.30
CA THR A 128 15.70 -1.35 13.22
C THR A 128 14.50 -1.02 12.32
N ALA A 129 13.95 0.19 12.42
CA ALA A 129 12.85 0.60 11.55
C ALA A 129 13.26 0.65 10.07
N ARG A 130 14.49 1.07 9.74
CA ARG A 130 15.02 1.06 8.35
C ARG A 130 15.17 -0.36 7.83
N GLU A 131 15.72 -1.26 8.64
CA GLU A 131 15.90 -2.67 8.29
C GLU A 131 14.56 -3.32 7.96
N VAL A 132 13.59 -3.25 8.88
CA VAL A 132 12.25 -3.81 8.70
C VAL A 132 11.54 -3.20 7.49
N LEU A 133 11.60 -1.87 7.31
CA LEU A 133 10.96 -1.23 6.16
C LEU A 133 11.60 -1.67 4.84
N THR A 134 12.92 -1.82 4.80
CA THR A 134 13.65 -2.33 3.63
C THR A 134 13.22 -3.75 3.30
N GLU A 135 13.07 -4.60 4.32
CA GLU A 135 12.59 -5.98 4.14
C GLU A 135 11.15 -6.01 3.62
N ILE A 136 10.23 -5.23 4.20
CA ILE A 136 8.84 -5.12 3.71
C ILE A 136 8.81 -4.64 2.25
N GLU A 137 9.62 -3.66 1.89
CA GLU A 137 9.65 -3.11 0.54
C GLU A 137 10.29 -4.06 -0.49
N ALA A 138 11.22 -4.92 -0.05
CA ALA A 138 11.84 -5.95 -0.87
C ALA A 138 11.01 -7.23 -0.95
N ALA A 139 10.23 -7.54 0.08
CA ALA A 139 9.45 -8.77 0.21
C ALA A 139 8.16 -8.67 -0.62
N THR A 140 8.15 -9.34 -1.77
CA THR A 140 6.89 -9.69 -2.45
C THR A 140 6.26 -10.89 -1.75
N GLY A 141 5.59 -10.67 -0.61
CA GLY A 141 4.79 -11.68 0.10
C GLY A 141 5.59 -12.84 0.73
N ARG A 142 6.64 -12.53 1.51
CA ARG A 142 7.39 -13.51 2.30
C ARG A 142 7.25 -13.22 3.79
N ASP A 143 7.47 -14.25 4.59
CA ASP A 143 7.69 -14.17 6.04
C ASP A 143 8.86 -13.22 6.31
N ILE A 144 8.57 -12.08 6.95
CA ILE A 144 9.57 -11.06 7.33
C ILE A 144 9.97 -11.39 8.76
N ASP A 145 11.26 -11.66 8.96
CA ASP A 145 11.78 -12.10 10.25
C ASP A 145 11.42 -11.08 11.35
N GLY A 146 10.71 -11.56 12.38
CA GLY A 146 10.34 -10.74 13.53
C GLY A 146 9.02 -9.97 13.39
N LEU A 147 8.31 -10.03 12.25
CA LEU A 147 6.92 -9.60 12.19
C LEU A 147 5.96 -10.66 12.76
N PRO A 148 4.86 -10.25 13.39
CA PRO A 148 3.80 -11.18 13.78
C PRO A 148 3.22 -11.90 12.55
N VAL A 149 3.16 -13.23 12.59
CA VAL A 149 2.55 -14.05 11.52
C VAL A 149 1.52 -15.03 12.06
N SER A 150 0.53 -15.34 11.23
CA SER A 150 -0.43 -16.39 11.55
C SER A 150 -0.03 -17.73 10.94
N ASP A 151 0.01 -18.77 11.78
CA ASP A 151 0.14 -20.14 11.30
C ASP A 151 -1.10 -20.57 10.50
N ARG A 152 -0.91 -20.86 9.21
CA ARG A 152 -1.97 -21.29 8.27
C ARG A 152 -2.33 -22.78 8.43
N ASP A 153 -1.42 -23.55 9.02
CA ASP A 153 -1.53 -24.99 9.20
C ASP A 153 -2.14 -25.37 10.56
N ASP A 154 -2.33 -24.41 11.47
CA ASP A 154 -3.04 -24.62 12.73
C ASP A 154 -4.57 -24.79 12.52
N VAL A 155 -4.96 -26.04 12.33
CA VAL A 155 -6.37 -26.44 12.14
C VAL A 155 -7.22 -26.13 13.38
N ALA A 156 -6.66 -26.24 14.59
CA ALA A 156 -7.41 -26.02 15.83
C ALA A 156 -7.76 -24.54 16.01
N SER A 157 -6.79 -23.65 15.81
CA SER A 157 -7.02 -22.21 15.81
C SER A 157 -7.95 -21.78 14.67
N GLY A 158 -7.82 -22.40 13.50
CA GLY A 158 -8.73 -22.16 12.37
C GLY A 158 -10.20 -22.42 12.69
N ARG A 159 -10.49 -23.54 13.37
CA ARG A 159 -11.84 -23.89 13.81
C ARG A 159 -12.39 -22.88 14.83
N ALA A 160 -11.57 -22.48 15.79
CA ALA A 160 -11.97 -21.51 16.82
C ALA A 160 -12.31 -20.14 16.21
N ARG A 161 -11.42 -19.61 15.34
CA ARG A 161 -11.62 -18.34 14.63
C ARG A 161 -12.88 -18.36 13.76
N TYR A 162 -13.15 -19.48 13.08
CA TYR A 162 -14.40 -19.63 12.32
C TYR A 162 -15.63 -19.54 13.23
N ALA A 163 -15.63 -20.27 14.35
CA ALA A 163 -16.76 -20.25 15.28
C ALA A 163 -17.00 -18.86 15.89
N GLU A 164 -15.94 -18.08 16.08
CA GLU A 164 -16.01 -16.73 16.62
C GLU A 164 -16.49 -15.68 15.60
N HIS A 165 -16.03 -15.75 14.36
CA HIS A 165 -16.18 -14.67 13.38
C HIS A 165 -17.11 -14.99 12.20
N ALA A 166 -17.56 -16.24 12.05
CA ALA A 166 -18.50 -16.58 10.98
C ALA A 166 -19.82 -15.81 11.17
N PRO A 167 -20.34 -15.18 10.11
CA PRO A 167 -21.56 -14.38 10.19
C PRO A 167 -22.78 -15.27 10.49
N PRO A 168 -23.85 -14.72 11.10
CA PRO A 168 -25.08 -15.45 11.34
C PRO A 168 -25.64 -16.09 10.05
N GLY A 169 -25.97 -17.38 10.12
CA GLY A 169 -26.46 -18.16 8.98
C GLY A 169 -25.35 -18.77 8.10
N ALA A 170 -24.09 -18.66 8.50
CA ALA A 170 -23.01 -19.49 7.96
C ALA A 170 -23.21 -20.98 8.31
N PRO A 171 -22.71 -21.92 7.48
CA PRO A 171 -22.70 -23.34 7.84
C PRO A 171 -21.86 -23.59 9.10
N GLU A 172 -22.22 -24.63 9.86
CA GLU A 172 -21.39 -25.11 10.97
C GLU A 172 -20.05 -25.64 10.43
N TRP A 173 -18.98 -25.52 11.22
CA TRP A 173 -17.64 -25.97 10.81
C TRP A 173 -17.60 -27.45 10.39
N GLU A 174 -18.37 -28.29 11.08
CA GLU A 174 -18.44 -29.72 10.79
C GLU A 174 -19.10 -30.03 9.44
N ASP A 175 -19.94 -29.13 8.93
CA ASP A 175 -20.62 -29.25 7.64
C ASP A 175 -19.77 -28.73 6.46
N LEU A 176 -18.65 -28.07 6.74
CA LEU A 176 -17.74 -27.56 5.71
C LEU A 176 -16.95 -28.67 5.04
N THR A 177 -16.74 -28.54 3.73
CA THR A 177 -15.77 -29.38 3.00
C THR A 177 -14.33 -29.06 3.42
N GLY A 178 -13.38 -29.95 3.13
CA GLY A 178 -11.96 -29.69 3.37
C GLY A 178 -11.49 -28.39 2.72
N ALA A 179 -11.86 -28.17 1.46
CA ALA A 179 -11.53 -26.96 0.72
C ALA A 179 -12.13 -25.69 1.36
N GLN A 180 -13.36 -25.76 1.89
CA GLN A 180 -13.98 -24.62 2.60
C GLN A 180 -13.27 -24.33 3.92
N ARG A 181 -12.85 -25.35 4.67
CA ARG A 181 -12.05 -25.18 5.89
C ARG A 181 -10.72 -24.50 5.58
N ASP A 182 -10.06 -24.89 4.49
CA ASP A 182 -8.79 -24.28 4.07
C ASP A 182 -9.00 -22.82 3.64
N GLN A 183 -10.01 -22.55 2.81
CA GLN A 183 -10.36 -21.19 2.40
C GLN A 183 -10.70 -20.28 3.58
N ALA A 184 -11.44 -20.78 4.58
CA ALA A 184 -11.75 -20.02 5.79
C ALA A 184 -10.48 -19.67 6.60
N ARG A 185 -9.57 -20.62 6.77
CA ARG A 185 -8.29 -20.38 7.46
C ARG A 185 -7.44 -19.36 6.72
N TRP A 186 -7.27 -19.55 5.41
CA TRP A 186 -6.47 -18.64 4.58
C TRP A 186 -7.08 -17.25 4.53
N ALA A 187 -8.40 -17.12 4.41
CA ALA A 187 -9.07 -15.82 4.45
C ALA A 187 -8.73 -15.03 5.72
N TRP A 188 -8.78 -15.67 6.89
CA TRP A 188 -8.38 -15.01 8.13
C TRP A 188 -6.88 -14.67 8.15
N CYS A 189 -6.00 -15.61 7.76
CA CYS A 189 -4.55 -15.39 7.77
C CYS A 189 -4.13 -14.30 6.78
N ASP A 190 -4.67 -14.28 5.57
CA ASP A 190 -4.40 -13.24 4.57
C ASP A 190 -4.82 -11.84 5.09
N GLY A 191 -5.96 -11.75 5.79
CA GLY A 191 -6.38 -10.51 6.44
C GLY A 191 -5.41 -10.08 7.55
N PHE A 192 -4.96 -11.02 8.37
CA PHE A 192 -4.00 -10.78 9.45
C PHE A 192 -2.63 -10.35 8.91
N ASP A 193 -1.98 -11.21 8.11
CA ASP A 193 -0.62 -11.03 7.61
C ASP A 193 -0.52 -9.71 6.81
N GLY A 194 -1.44 -9.49 5.86
CA GLY A 194 -1.44 -8.28 5.05
C GLY A 194 -1.66 -6.99 5.86
N THR A 195 -2.41 -7.07 6.96
CA THR A 195 -2.61 -5.90 7.82
C THR A 195 -1.43 -5.67 8.77
N VAL A 196 -0.76 -6.74 9.22
CA VAL A 196 0.48 -6.62 9.99
C VAL A 196 1.56 -5.94 9.16
N GLU A 197 1.78 -6.36 7.91
CA GLU A 197 2.78 -5.75 7.03
C GLU A 197 2.50 -4.25 6.81
N VAL A 198 1.27 -3.89 6.48
CA VAL A 198 0.87 -2.48 6.28
C VAL A 198 1.04 -1.68 7.57
N GLY A 199 0.62 -2.24 8.71
CA GLY A 199 0.74 -1.60 10.02
C GLY A 199 2.19 -1.39 10.44
N ALA A 200 3.04 -2.41 10.28
CA ALA A 200 4.47 -2.35 10.58
C ALA A 200 5.18 -1.31 9.71
N ALA A 201 4.94 -1.33 8.39
CA ALA A 201 5.49 -0.33 7.47
C ALA A 201 5.08 1.09 7.87
N ARG A 202 3.80 1.29 8.20
CA ARG A 202 3.29 2.59 8.67
C ARG A 202 4.03 3.07 9.92
N GLN A 203 4.23 2.22 10.91
CA GLN A 203 4.92 2.58 12.15
C GLN A 203 6.42 2.85 11.92
N CYS A 204 7.08 2.06 11.07
CA CYS A 204 8.46 2.34 10.67
C CYS A 204 8.56 3.72 9.99
N ARG A 205 7.63 4.07 9.09
CA ARG A 205 7.61 5.39 8.45
C ARG A 205 7.46 6.51 9.46
N ILE A 206 6.54 6.40 10.41
CA ILE A 206 6.37 7.40 11.49
C ILE A 206 7.66 7.59 12.29
N VAL A 207 8.36 6.50 12.63
CA VAL A 207 9.62 6.56 13.37
C VAL A 207 10.74 7.21 12.55
N LEU A 208 10.79 6.94 11.25
CA LEU A 208 11.84 7.42 10.35
C LEU A 208 11.57 8.80 9.76
N HIS A 209 10.31 9.22 9.71
CA HIS A 209 9.93 10.47 9.10
C HIS A 209 10.35 11.62 10.00
N PRO A 210 11.01 12.67 9.46
CA PRO A 210 11.48 13.81 10.24
C PRO A 210 10.41 14.46 11.14
N ASP A 211 9.20 14.57 10.60
CA ASP A 211 8.05 15.17 11.29
C ASP A 211 7.06 14.14 11.89
N GLY A 212 7.40 12.84 11.89
CA GLY A 212 6.52 11.78 12.42
C GLY A 212 5.32 11.43 11.53
N ASP A 213 5.41 11.71 10.23
CA ASP A 213 4.38 11.42 9.22
C ASP A 213 4.43 9.95 8.77
N ASP A 214 3.31 9.40 8.33
CA ASP A 214 3.18 8.02 7.89
C ASP A 214 3.12 7.84 6.35
N ARG A 215 3.18 8.95 5.61
CA ARG A 215 3.13 8.96 4.15
C ARG A 215 4.17 8.04 3.53
N ASP A 216 3.75 7.33 2.49
CA ASP A 216 4.65 6.57 1.63
C ASP A 216 5.43 7.54 0.74
N LEU A 217 6.73 7.69 1.02
CA LEU A 217 7.63 8.58 0.30
C LEU A 217 8.42 7.88 -0.81
N ARG A 218 8.09 6.63 -1.18
CA ARG A 218 8.85 5.88 -2.19
C ARG A 218 8.94 6.62 -3.53
N HIS A 219 7.94 7.41 -3.91
CA HIS A 219 7.96 8.16 -5.18
C HIS A 219 9.05 9.24 -5.24
N VAL A 220 9.60 9.68 -4.10
CA VAL A 220 10.71 10.65 -4.03
C VAL A 220 12.04 10.02 -3.63
N TYR A 221 12.13 8.69 -3.55
CA TYR A 221 13.40 8.01 -3.31
C TYR A 221 14.39 8.26 -4.46
N PRO A 222 15.71 8.35 -4.20
CA PRO A 222 16.72 8.72 -5.20
C PRO A 222 16.62 7.93 -6.50
N GLU A 223 16.41 6.62 -6.41
CA GLU A 223 16.30 5.70 -7.56
C GLU A 223 14.95 5.78 -8.28
N ARG A 224 13.98 6.52 -7.73
CA ARG A 224 12.63 6.75 -8.29
C ARG A 224 12.41 8.18 -8.77
N VAL A 225 13.25 9.14 -8.40
CA VAL A 225 13.24 10.50 -8.98
C VAL A 225 13.50 10.42 -10.49
N ARG A 226 12.70 11.14 -11.28
CA ARG A 226 12.80 11.21 -12.75
C ARG A 226 12.78 12.67 -13.19
N LEU A 227 13.29 12.96 -14.39
CA LEU A 227 13.16 14.28 -15.01
C LEU A 227 11.68 14.69 -15.07
N GLY A 228 11.38 15.91 -14.62
CA GLY A 228 10.03 16.45 -14.44
C GLY A 228 9.31 15.99 -13.17
N GLY A 229 9.88 15.08 -12.39
CA GLY A 229 9.28 14.52 -11.17
C GLY A 229 9.80 15.19 -9.88
N PRO A 230 9.05 15.03 -8.76
CA PRO A 230 9.50 15.51 -7.47
C PRO A 230 10.64 14.65 -6.91
N GLY A 231 11.48 15.24 -6.06
CA GLY A 231 12.50 14.56 -5.30
C GLY A 231 12.88 15.34 -4.05
N VAL A 232 13.51 14.65 -3.11
CA VAL A 232 14.26 15.27 -2.01
C VAL A 232 15.73 15.29 -2.40
N PHE A 233 16.37 16.44 -2.26
CA PHE A 233 17.77 16.63 -2.64
C PHE A 233 18.55 17.35 -1.55
N ALA A 234 19.87 17.20 -1.55
CA ALA A 234 20.79 17.91 -0.68
C ALA A 234 22.12 18.16 -1.39
N GLY A 235 22.90 19.10 -0.89
CA GLY A 235 24.28 19.30 -1.33
C GLY A 235 25.16 18.14 -0.86
N ASP A 236 26.20 17.80 -1.61
CA ASP A 236 27.14 16.73 -1.21
C ASP A 236 27.85 17.02 0.14
N TRP A 237 27.97 18.30 0.50
CA TRP A 237 28.52 18.79 1.77
C TRP A 237 27.58 18.60 2.97
N ALA A 238 26.30 18.25 2.74
CA ALA A 238 25.29 18.30 3.79
C ALA A 238 25.43 17.18 4.83
N TRP A 239 26.16 16.11 4.51
CA TRP A 239 26.36 14.98 5.42
C TRP A 239 27.15 15.39 6.67
N ALA A 240 26.53 15.22 7.84
CA ALA A 240 27.15 15.49 9.14
C ALA A 240 26.77 14.41 10.16
N PRO A 241 27.66 14.11 11.12
CA PRO A 241 27.31 13.18 12.20
C PRO A 241 26.25 13.81 13.13
N ASN A 242 25.23 13.04 13.49
CA ASN A 242 24.27 13.41 14.53
C ASN A 242 24.84 13.15 15.93
N GLY A 243 24.05 13.38 16.99
CA GLY A 243 24.46 13.15 18.38
C GLY A 243 24.82 11.69 18.71
N ALA A 244 24.39 10.73 17.90
CA ALA A 244 24.75 9.32 18.00
C ALA A 244 25.95 8.93 17.11
N GLY A 245 26.48 9.86 16.31
CA GLY A 245 27.58 9.62 15.38
C GLY A 245 27.16 9.03 14.03
N GLU A 246 25.85 8.89 13.77
CA GLU A 246 25.33 8.48 12.46
C GLU A 246 25.45 9.64 11.47
N MET A 247 25.92 9.37 10.25
CA MET A 247 25.94 10.36 9.18
C MET A 247 24.52 10.64 8.69
N ARG A 248 24.09 11.89 8.81
CA ARG A 248 22.74 12.38 8.50
C ARG A 248 22.82 13.64 7.67
N ILE A 249 21.72 13.97 7.00
CA ILE A 249 21.56 15.23 6.30
C ILE A 249 20.71 16.14 7.20
N PRO A 250 21.24 17.24 7.75
CA PRO A 250 20.47 18.12 8.63
C PRO A 250 19.20 18.65 7.96
N VAL A 251 19.26 18.93 6.65
CA VAL A 251 18.15 19.49 5.88
C VAL A 251 18.13 18.91 4.48
N GLY A 252 17.07 18.18 4.13
CA GLY A 252 16.72 17.86 2.75
C GLY A 252 15.84 18.96 2.15
N PHE A 253 15.87 19.11 0.84
CA PHE A 253 15.12 20.13 0.11
C PHE A 253 14.18 19.48 -0.89
N VAL A 254 12.92 19.92 -0.94
CA VAL A 254 11.97 19.46 -1.95
C VAL A 254 12.17 20.24 -3.25
N GLY A 255 12.27 19.52 -4.37
CA GLY A 255 12.32 20.15 -5.70
C GLY A 255 11.81 19.25 -6.80
N THR A 256 11.72 19.82 -8.00
CA THR A 256 11.47 19.07 -9.24
C THR A 256 12.79 18.90 -9.98
N LEU A 257 13.16 17.66 -10.30
CA LEU A 257 14.37 17.39 -11.08
C LEU A 257 14.12 17.85 -12.52
N VAL A 258 14.91 18.80 -13.03
CA VAL A 258 14.73 19.33 -14.39
C VAL A 258 15.85 18.99 -15.35
N ASP A 259 17.04 18.70 -14.83
CA ASP A 259 18.18 18.30 -15.65
C ASP A 259 19.25 17.58 -14.81
N THR A 260 20.30 17.10 -15.47
CA THR A 260 21.55 16.69 -14.84
C THR A 260 22.73 17.34 -15.54
N TRP A 261 23.71 17.83 -14.78
CA TRP A 261 24.89 18.50 -15.31
C TRP A 261 26.15 17.96 -14.65
N ASN A 262 27.10 17.46 -15.46
CA ASN A 262 28.32 16.81 -14.97
C ASN A 262 28.08 15.70 -13.92
N GLY A 263 26.96 14.99 -14.02
CA GLY A 263 26.55 13.94 -13.07
C GLY A 263 25.82 14.44 -11.83
N TRP A 264 25.69 15.76 -11.65
CA TRP A 264 24.93 16.37 -10.56
C TRP A 264 23.51 16.71 -10.98
N ALA A 265 22.59 16.66 -10.03
CA ALA A 265 21.20 16.98 -10.29
C ALA A 265 20.98 18.49 -10.41
N VAL A 266 20.03 18.90 -11.26
CA VAL A 266 19.55 20.27 -11.36
C VAL A 266 18.09 20.28 -10.97
N PHE A 267 17.77 21.00 -9.88
CA PHE A 267 16.42 21.06 -9.35
C PHE A 267 15.82 22.45 -9.53
N ILE A 268 14.50 22.50 -9.72
CA ILE A 268 13.72 23.71 -9.51
C ILE A 268 13.03 23.63 -8.15
N CYS A 269 13.12 24.69 -7.36
CA CYS A 269 12.51 24.77 -6.03
C CYS A 269 11.78 26.10 -5.81
N THR A 270 10.93 26.14 -4.78
CA THR A 270 10.18 27.35 -4.41
C THR A 270 11.09 28.34 -3.68
N ARG A 271 10.62 29.60 -3.52
CA ARG A 271 11.31 30.61 -2.71
C ARG A 271 11.60 30.12 -1.28
N GLU A 272 10.63 29.50 -0.63
CA GLU A 272 10.79 28.96 0.73
C GLU A 272 11.93 27.94 0.81
N VAL A 273 12.00 27.02 -0.16
CA VAL A 273 13.08 26.02 -0.22
C VAL A 273 14.42 26.70 -0.50
N ALA A 274 14.46 27.67 -1.41
CA ALA A 274 15.66 28.44 -1.68
C ALA A 274 16.18 29.18 -0.43
N GLU A 275 15.29 29.79 0.36
CA GLU A 275 15.63 30.39 1.65
C GLU A 275 16.18 29.38 2.65
N ALA A 276 15.61 28.19 2.70
CA ALA A 276 16.12 27.10 3.51
C ALA A 276 17.53 26.65 3.08
N ILE A 277 17.82 26.62 1.78
CA ILE A 277 19.14 26.31 1.22
C ILE A 277 20.17 27.35 1.69
N VAL A 278 19.85 28.65 1.55
CA VAL A 278 20.75 29.73 1.99
C VAL A 278 21.02 29.65 3.49
N ALA A 279 19.98 29.39 4.30
CA ALA A 279 20.12 29.28 5.74
C ALA A 279 20.93 28.03 6.17
N ASP A 280 20.74 26.89 5.50
CA ASP A 280 21.49 25.66 5.79
C ASP A 280 22.98 25.82 5.43
N GLN A 281 23.27 26.44 4.30
CA GLN A 281 24.64 26.72 3.86
C GLN A 281 25.36 27.62 4.88
N GLN A 282 24.70 28.67 5.36
CA GLN A 282 25.25 29.53 6.41
C GLN A 282 25.49 28.75 7.72
N THR A 283 24.57 27.85 8.08
CA THR A 283 24.71 26.98 9.25
C THR A 283 25.90 26.02 9.12
N ALA A 284 26.11 25.45 7.93
CA ALA A 284 27.26 24.60 7.64
C ALA A 284 28.59 25.37 7.76
N ARG A 285 28.64 26.60 7.22
CA ARG A 285 29.79 27.51 7.38
C ARG A 285 30.08 27.83 8.83
N ASP A 286 29.06 28.14 9.62
CA ASP A 286 29.21 28.44 11.04
C ASP A 286 29.70 27.22 11.83
N ARG A 287 29.20 26.02 11.51
CA ARG A 287 29.67 24.76 12.11
C ARG A 287 31.15 24.50 11.80
N TYR A 288 31.56 24.67 10.53
CA TYR A 288 32.95 24.49 10.13
C TYR A 288 33.87 25.53 10.77
N ARG A 289 33.41 26.78 10.87
CA ARG A 289 34.10 27.85 11.59
C ARG A 289 34.33 27.48 13.06
N LEU A 290 33.31 26.97 13.74
CA LEU A 290 33.42 26.53 15.14
C LEU A 290 34.39 25.36 15.30
N GLN A 291 34.37 24.40 14.38
CA GLN A 291 35.32 23.29 14.36
C GLN A 291 36.76 23.79 14.25
N LEU A 292 37.05 24.62 13.25
CA LEU A 292 38.40 25.19 13.04
C LEU A 292 38.86 26.02 14.24
N ALA A 293 37.95 26.78 14.87
CA ALA A 293 38.25 27.53 16.08
C ALA A 293 38.60 26.61 17.26
N ALA A 294 37.91 25.47 17.41
CA ALA A 294 38.23 24.45 18.41
C ALA A 294 39.59 23.78 18.14
N GLU A 295 40.00 23.70 16.88
CA GLU A 295 41.32 23.24 16.44
C GLU A 295 42.42 24.32 16.58
N GLY A 296 42.08 25.52 17.06
CA GLY A 296 43.01 26.62 17.35
C GLY A 296 43.26 27.57 16.18
N VAL A 297 42.52 27.46 15.08
CA VAL A 297 42.56 28.43 13.97
C VAL A 297 41.79 29.68 14.36
N THR A 298 42.42 30.86 14.26
CA THR A 298 41.83 32.13 14.71
C THR A 298 42.08 33.28 13.75
N GLY A 299 41.34 34.38 13.93
CA GLY A 299 41.50 35.63 13.18
C GLY A 299 41.29 35.46 11.67
N GLU A 300 41.99 36.27 10.87
CA GLU A 300 41.85 36.28 9.40
C GLU A 300 42.16 34.94 8.73
N ARG A 301 42.95 34.07 9.39
CA ARG A 301 43.21 32.71 8.89
C ARG A 301 41.96 31.84 8.94
N LEU A 302 41.15 31.99 9.99
CA LEU A 302 39.89 31.27 10.13
C LEU A 302 38.92 31.67 9.03
N ASP A 303 38.72 32.97 8.84
CA ASP A 303 37.82 33.51 7.79
C ASP A 303 38.23 33.01 6.41
N ARG A 304 39.52 33.10 6.10
CA ARG A 304 40.07 32.66 4.83
C ARG A 304 39.85 31.17 4.57
N ILE A 305 40.14 30.30 5.54
CA ILE A 305 39.95 28.84 5.35
C ILE A 305 38.46 28.51 5.13
N VAL A 306 37.55 29.16 5.85
CA VAL A 306 36.11 28.96 5.65
C VAL A 306 35.68 29.41 4.25
N ASP A 307 36.12 30.59 3.80
CA ASP A 307 35.78 31.12 2.47
C ASP A 307 36.43 30.34 1.32
N GLU A 308 37.62 29.77 1.52
CA GLU A 308 38.29 28.89 0.54
C GLU A 308 37.65 27.49 0.49
N SER A 309 37.00 27.05 1.57
CA SER A 309 36.40 25.72 1.64
C SER A 309 34.94 25.68 1.20
N MET A 310 34.19 26.75 1.44
CA MET A 310 32.78 26.86 1.09
C MET A 310 32.48 28.27 0.57
N GLY A 311 31.68 28.37 -0.50
CA GLY A 311 31.24 29.67 -1.01
C GLY A 311 30.39 30.45 0.01
N ARG A 312 30.01 31.68 -0.31
CA ARG A 312 29.05 32.47 0.48
C ARG A 312 27.72 32.55 -0.28
N LEU A 313 26.62 32.46 0.46
CA LEU A 313 25.29 32.46 -0.12
C LEU A 313 24.39 33.46 0.60
N TRP A 314 23.72 34.33 -0.16
CA TRP A 314 22.76 35.27 0.38
C TRP A 314 21.74 35.70 -0.67
N PHE A 315 20.66 36.35 -0.22
CA PHE A 315 19.72 37.01 -1.11
C PHE A 315 20.06 38.49 -1.28
N ASP A 316 20.13 38.93 -2.53
CA ASP A 316 20.12 40.33 -2.96
C ASP A 316 18.76 40.62 -3.59
N GLY A 317 17.79 41.00 -2.74
CA GLY A 317 16.37 41.05 -3.10
C GLY A 317 15.82 39.66 -3.46
N ASP A 318 15.38 39.50 -4.69
CA ASP A 318 14.90 38.22 -5.21
C ASP A 318 16.00 37.35 -5.82
N VAL A 319 17.24 37.85 -5.90
CA VAL A 319 18.35 37.13 -6.53
C VAL A 319 19.16 36.40 -5.48
N ILE A 320 19.38 35.10 -5.67
CA ILE A 320 20.38 34.36 -4.88
C ILE A 320 21.75 34.69 -5.45
N VAL A 321 22.67 35.12 -4.59
CA VAL A 321 24.06 35.36 -4.96
C VAL A 321 24.93 34.28 -4.32
N ALA A 322 25.57 33.48 -5.17
CA ALA A 322 26.57 32.51 -4.78
C ALA A 322 27.95 33.07 -5.11
N ASP A 323 28.72 33.40 -4.08
CA ASP A 323 30.08 33.92 -4.23
C ASP A 323 31.09 32.82 -3.90
N GLU A 324 31.72 32.30 -4.94
CA GLU A 324 32.72 31.24 -4.88
C GLU A 324 34.10 31.74 -5.28
N THR A 325 34.28 33.06 -5.32
CA THR A 325 35.52 33.69 -5.77
C THR A 325 36.75 33.20 -5.01
N ARG A 326 36.58 32.87 -3.73
CA ARG A 326 37.62 32.32 -2.86
C ARG A 326 37.79 30.81 -2.98
N VAL A 327 36.72 30.08 -3.30
CA VAL A 327 36.77 28.63 -3.50
C VAL A 327 37.53 28.28 -4.78
N HIS A 328 37.33 29.08 -5.83
CA HIS A 328 37.95 28.86 -7.14
C HIS A 328 39.18 29.71 -7.42
N ASP A 329 39.53 30.64 -6.53
CA ASP A 329 40.54 31.68 -6.78
C ASP A 329 40.29 32.42 -8.12
N ASP A 330 39.02 32.68 -8.41
CA ASP A 330 38.52 33.27 -9.65
C ASP A 330 37.60 34.46 -9.32
N PRO A 331 37.96 35.72 -9.62
CA PRO A 331 37.13 36.87 -9.30
C PRO A 331 35.77 36.89 -10.01
N ASP A 332 35.62 36.14 -11.10
CA ASP A 332 34.38 36.05 -11.88
C ASP A 332 33.49 34.87 -11.45
N ALA A 333 33.90 34.08 -10.45
CA ALA A 333 33.13 32.97 -9.87
C ALA A 333 32.02 33.47 -8.92
N ILE A 334 31.15 34.34 -9.43
CA ILE A 334 29.93 34.79 -8.77
C ILE A 334 28.74 34.39 -9.63
N GLU A 335 27.92 33.49 -9.11
CA GLU A 335 26.67 33.09 -9.76
C GLU A 335 25.50 33.89 -9.18
N ARG A 336 24.60 34.33 -10.07
CA ARG A 336 23.39 35.08 -9.72
C ARG A 336 22.18 34.34 -10.25
N ILE A 337 21.37 33.78 -9.35
CA ILE A 337 20.22 32.96 -9.69
C ILE A 337 18.96 33.78 -9.45
N THR A 338 18.32 34.19 -10.55
CA THR A 338 17.04 34.89 -10.55
C THR A 338 15.89 33.89 -10.57
N PRO A 339 14.75 34.18 -9.92
CA PRO A 339 13.58 33.34 -10.05
C PRO A 339 13.02 33.36 -11.48
N ASP A 340 12.34 32.29 -11.85
CA ASP A 340 11.53 32.23 -13.08
C ASP A 340 10.24 33.07 -12.95
N ALA A 341 9.41 33.05 -14.00
CA ALA A 341 8.14 33.78 -14.02
C ALA A 341 7.14 33.32 -12.94
N ASP A 342 7.32 32.11 -12.40
CA ASP A 342 6.50 31.53 -11.33
C ASP A 342 7.13 31.74 -9.94
N GLY A 343 8.24 32.47 -9.83
CA GLY A 343 8.93 32.73 -8.57
C GLY A 343 9.82 31.57 -8.09
N ARG A 344 10.15 30.61 -8.97
CA ARG A 344 10.94 29.41 -8.63
C ARG A 344 12.40 29.56 -9.02
N TYR A 345 13.28 28.87 -8.31
CA TYR A 345 14.73 28.97 -8.47
C TYR A 345 15.28 27.69 -9.07
N VAL A 346 16.09 27.82 -10.12
CA VAL A 346 16.87 26.70 -10.67
C VAL A 346 18.18 26.62 -9.88
N VAL A 347 18.33 25.60 -9.04
CA VAL A 347 19.58 25.32 -8.34
C VAL A 347 20.36 24.30 -9.15
N MET A 348 21.56 24.68 -9.60
CA MET A 348 22.32 23.93 -10.59
C MET A 348 23.68 23.44 -10.09
N GLY A 349 24.18 22.44 -10.83
CA GLY A 349 25.42 21.69 -10.63
C GLY A 349 26.75 22.48 -10.65
N ARG A 350 26.72 23.78 -10.95
CA ARG A 350 27.94 24.56 -11.29
C ARG A 350 28.61 25.16 -10.08
N ALA A 351 27.86 25.89 -9.26
CA ALA A 351 28.31 26.31 -7.94
C ALA A 351 28.19 25.19 -6.91
N TRP A 352 27.30 24.23 -7.14
CA TRP A 352 26.94 23.26 -6.13
C TRP A 352 26.64 21.90 -6.71
N THR A 353 27.04 20.90 -5.97
CA THR A 353 26.92 19.50 -6.33
C THR A 353 25.73 18.89 -5.61
N TRP A 354 24.56 18.95 -6.27
CA TRP A 354 23.30 18.45 -5.72
C TRP A 354 23.08 16.98 -6.05
N LEU A 355 22.56 16.24 -5.06
CA LEU A 355 22.21 14.83 -5.17
C LEU A 355 20.76 14.61 -4.75
N PRO A 356 20.00 13.75 -5.44
CA PRO A 356 18.81 13.15 -4.86
C PRO A 356 19.22 12.32 -3.64
N VAL A 357 18.50 12.47 -2.53
CA VAL A 357 18.81 11.80 -1.25
C VAL A 357 17.58 11.11 -0.69
N HIS A 358 17.82 10.08 0.12
CA HIS A 358 16.71 9.36 0.74
C HIS A 358 16.03 10.28 1.77
N PRO A 359 14.69 10.42 1.76
CA PRO A 359 14.00 11.32 2.69
C PRO A 359 14.26 10.96 4.16
N TYR A 360 14.38 9.67 4.47
CA TYR A 360 14.71 9.21 5.83
C TYR A 360 16.17 9.40 6.24
N ASP A 361 17.06 9.86 5.36
CA ASP A 361 18.42 10.28 5.73
C ASP A 361 18.45 11.74 6.25
N CYS A 362 17.35 12.48 6.04
CA CYS A 362 17.22 13.87 6.42
C CYS A 362 16.69 13.99 7.86
N ASP A 363 17.19 14.97 8.63
CA ASP A 363 16.66 15.31 9.97
C ASP A 363 15.45 16.24 9.91
N ARG A 364 15.32 17.00 8.82
CA ARG A 364 14.10 17.72 8.41
C ARG A 364 14.09 17.89 6.90
N ILE A 365 12.90 18.10 6.34
CA ILE A 365 12.74 18.38 4.91
C ILE A 365 12.11 19.77 4.76
N ALA A 366 12.77 20.64 4.00
CA ALA A 366 12.28 21.97 3.67
C ALA A 366 11.41 21.92 2.40
N GLY A 367 10.21 22.48 2.50
CA GLY A 367 9.21 22.46 1.43
C GLY A 367 8.21 21.31 1.57
N HIS A 368 7.11 21.42 0.82
CA HIS A 368 6.05 20.43 0.84
C HIS A 368 6.31 19.30 -0.16
N ILE A 369 6.48 18.07 0.34
CA ILE A 369 6.58 16.88 -0.52
C ILE A 369 5.21 16.61 -1.15
N PRO A 370 5.09 16.66 -2.50
CA PRO A 370 3.84 16.37 -3.18
C PRO A 370 3.40 14.93 -2.97
N ASP A 371 2.09 14.69 -2.96
CA ASP A 371 1.54 13.33 -2.99
C ASP A 371 1.99 12.57 -4.25
N PRO A 372 2.07 11.23 -4.19
CA PRO A 372 2.40 10.43 -5.37
C PRO A 372 1.38 10.70 -6.48
N PRO A 373 1.81 10.76 -7.76
CA PRO A 373 0.89 10.92 -8.87
C PRO A 373 -0.15 9.79 -8.83
N SER A 374 -1.43 10.14 -9.00
CA SER A 374 -2.50 9.14 -9.04
C SER A 374 -2.17 8.09 -10.12
N ALA A 375 -2.28 6.82 -9.76
CA ALA A 375 -2.09 5.74 -10.73
C ALA A 375 -3.09 5.92 -11.89
N ALA A 376 -2.55 6.14 -13.09
CA ALA A 376 -3.32 6.35 -14.31
C ALA A 376 -3.90 5.04 -14.86
#